data_AF-A0A243W7L5-F1
#
_entry.id   AF-A0A243W7L5-F1
#
_cell.length_a   1.000
_cell.length_b   1.000
_cell.length_c   1.000
_cell.angle_alpha   90.00
_cell.angle_beta   90.00
_cell.angle_gamma   90.00
#
_symmetry.space_group_name_H-M   'P 1'
#
loop_
_entity.id
_entity.type
_entity.pdbx_description
1 polymer ?
#
loop_
_entity_poly.entity_id
_entity_poly.type
_entity_poly.pdbx_seq_one_letter_code
_entity_poly.pdbx_strand_id
1 'polypeptide(L)'
;MSSSPLYPINPSRDIPWNALPDLPIAQSLWRTPDVLEQLGQAREALGRLHGRSVAIPNQGLLINSISLQEAKASSAIENIFTTDDELYRAFSETAAERMEGPAKEVLRYREALWSGYEYLQAGSGFTRDYFIRMFREIKQVEEGLRPPFSPTIIRQGGSGFNAGKAIYTPPRGAGILEAKLDNLVTFLNDDETYSLHPLLKMAIGHFQFEAIHPFRDGNGRTGRIFNIHYLVQKGLLDYPILYLSRYILEHKEAYYGALAGVSQRGDWPAWLLYMLRAVEATANLTFEKINRILAAREAILEVVVAQKNLRRPDQLVQKIFTQPITRVKHLTQDRTYAENTAREYLNQLVELQVLEKQTLGGNHYYLNRELYSILEE
;
A
#
# COMPACT_ATOMS: atom_id res chain seq x y z
N MET A 1 20.66 39.44 -4.24
CA MET A 1 19.34 39.57 -3.58
C MET A 1 18.89 38.18 -3.22
N SER A 2 18.84 37.86 -1.91
CA SER A 2 18.38 36.55 -1.44
C SER A 2 16.90 36.43 -1.79
N SER A 3 16.56 35.65 -2.82
CA SER A 3 15.17 35.32 -3.12
C SER A 3 14.63 34.56 -1.91
N SER A 4 13.66 35.13 -1.21
CA SER A 4 12.90 34.38 -0.20
C SER A 4 12.47 33.03 -0.79
N PRO A 5 12.59 31.92 -0.05
CA PRO A 5 12.20 30.62 -0.58
C PRO A 5 10.73 30.69 -1.01
N LEU A 6 10.43 30.17 -2.21
CA LEU A 6 9.09 30.16 -2.81
C LEU A 6 8.06 29.39 -1.94
N TYR A 7 8.54 28.59 -0.99
CA TYR A 7 7.76 27.85 -0.04
C TYR A 7 8.32 28.08 1.38
N PRO A 8 7.49 28.42 2.38
CA PRO A 8 7.95 28.50 3.76
C PRO A 8 8.58 27.17 4.17
N ILE A 9 9.76 27.22 4.79
CA ILE A 9 10.49 26.03 5.25
C ILE A 9 10.35 25.88 6.77
N ASN A 10 10.60 24.68 7.27
CA ASN A 10 10.65 24.40 8.70
C ASN A 10 11.81 25.19 9.33
N PRO A 11 11.54 26.12 10.27
CA PRO A 11 12.57 26.98 10.85
C PRO A 11 13.56 26.20 11.73
N SER A 12 13.19 25.04 12.28
CA SER A 12 14.08 24.19 13.07
C SER A 12 13.54 22.77 13.19
N ARG A 13 14.44 21.78 13.11
CA ARG A 13 14.07 20.36 13.22
C ARG A 13 13.55 19.97 14.61
N ASP A 14 13.86 20.76 15.63
CA ASP A 14 13.47 20.52 17.03
C ASP A 14 12.24 21.31 17.47
N ILE A 15 11.72 22.20 16.62
CA ILE A 15 10.57 23.06 16.93
C ILE A 15 9.36 22.56 16.13
N PRO A 16 8.18 22.39 16.76
CA PRO A 16 6.96 22.05 16.04
C PRO A 16 6.70 23.02 14.88
N TRP A 17 6.57 22.48 13.67
CA TRP A 17 6.33 23.30 12.48
C TRP A 17 4.86 23.70 12.35
N ASN A 18 4.35 24.47 13.32
CA ASN A 18 2.94 24.90 13.36
C ASN A 18 2.54 25.76 12.16
N ALA A 19 3.51 26.46 11.58
CA ALA A 19 3.36 27.24 10.36
C ALA A 19 3.54 26.41 9.08
N LEU A 20 3.40 25.06 9.15
CA LEU A 20 3.30 24.19 7.97
C LEU A 20 2.29 24.82 6.98
N PRO A 21 2.71 25.19 5.76
CA PRO A 21 1.82 25.83 4.80
C PRO A 21 0.59 24.97 4.50
N ASP A 22 -0.56 25.64 4.38
CA ASP A 22 -1.78 24.99 3.94
C ASP A 22 -1.73 24.72 2.43
N LEU A 23 -2.44 23.68 2.00
CA LEU A 23 -2.68 23.38 0.60
C LEU A 23 -3.73 24.35 0.02
N PRO A 24 -3.65 24.69 -1.27
CA PRO A 24 -2.73 24.16 -2.28
C PRO A 24 -1.36 24.84 -2.27
N ILE A 25 -0.35 24.15 -2.79
CA ILE A 25 0.97 24.75 -3.02
C ILE A 25 0.96 25.66 -4.26
N ALA A 26 1.84 26.66 -4.29
CA ALA A 26 1.96 27.58 -5.42
C ALA A 26 2.24 26.84 -6.74
N GLN A 27 1.64 27.32 -7.84
CA GLN A 27 1.75 26.67 -9.15
C GLN A 27 3.21 26.53 -9.64
N SER A 28 4.06 27.50 -9.34
CA SER A 28 5.48 27.48 -9.70
C SER A 28 6.27 26.33 -9.06
N LEU A 29 5.75 25.69 -8.00
CA LEU A 29 6.42 24.60 -7.29
C LEU A 29 6.18 23.23 -7.94
N TRP A 30 5.14 23.08 -8.76
CA TRP A 30 4.80 21.81 -9.42
C TRP A 30 4.77 21.91 -10.95
N ARG A 31 4.51 23.10 -11.52
CA ARG A 31 4.37 23.28 -12.97
C ARG A 31 5.71 23.56 -13.63
N THR A 32 6.66 22.65 -13.48
CA THR A 32 7.96 22.68 -14.17
C THR A 32 7.97 21.72 -15.37
N PRO A 33 8.80 21.94 -16.40
CA PRO A 33 8.89 21.02 -17.53
C PRO A 33 9.15 19.58 -17.12
N ASP A 34 10.14 19.35 -16.25
CA ASP A 34 10.53 18.01 -15.77
C ASP A 34 9.38 17.30 -15.05
N VAL A 35 8.63 18.01 -14.19
CA VAL A 35 7.49 17.42 -13.47
C VAL A 35 6.36 17.08 -14.42
N LEU A 36 6.08 17.93 -15.42
CA LEU A 36 5.04 17.68 -16.41
C LEU A 36 5.38 16.53 -17.36
N GLU A 37 6.66 16.41 -17.76
CA GLU A 37 7.16 15.31 -18.57
C GLU A 37 7.06 13.98 -17.80
N GLN A 38 7.57 13.95 -16.56
CA GLN A 38 7.50 12.77 -15.70
C GLN A 38 6.06 12.40 -15.34
N LEU A 39 5.17 13.39 -15.21
CA LEU A 39 3.73 13.17 -15.03
C LEU A 39 3.13 12.46 -16.25
N GLY A 40 3.55 12.82 -17.47
CA GLY A 40 3.15 12.13 -18.70
C GLY A 40 3.51 10.65 -18.67
N GLN A 41 4.76 10.33 -18.31
CA GLN A 41 5.24 8.94 -18.22
C GLN A 41 4.48 8.13 -17.16
N ALA A 42 4.28 8.70 -15.97
CA ALA A 42 3.53 8.05 -14.90
C ALA A 42 2.06 7.80 -15.29
N ARG A 43 1.42 8.74 -16.02
CA ARG A 43 0.06 8.58 -16.53
C ARG A 43 -0.04 7.46 -17.55
N GLU A 44 0.91 7.38 -18.49
CA GLU A 44 0.93 6.31 -19.50
C GLU A 44 1.06 4.94 -18.83
N ALA A 45 2.05 4.78 -17.94
CA ALA A 45 2.28 3.52 -17.24
C ALA A 45 1.06 3.09 -16.42
N LEU A 46 0.45 4.03 -15.68
CA LEU A 46 -0.74 3.75 -14.88
C LEU A 46 -1.96 3.44 -15.76
N GLY A 47 -2.12 4.11 -16.90
CA GLY A 47 -3.17 3.82 -17.88
C GLY A 47 -3.04 2.43 -18.49
N ARG A 48 -1.81 1.96 -18.78
CA ARG A 48 -1.55 0.58 -19.22
C ARG A 48 -1.95 -0.43 -18.15
N LEU A 49 -1.57 -0.18 -16.90
CA LEU A 49 -1.97 -1.01 -15.76
C LEU A 49 -3.50 -1.05 -15.61
N HIS A 50 -4.16 0.11 -15.63
CA HIS A 50 -5.61 0.21 -15.51
C HIS A 50 -6.31 -0.60 -16.60
N GLY A 51 -6.00 -0.34 -17.88
CA GLY A 51 -6.60 -1.04 -19.02
C GLY A 51 -6.40 -2.56 -18.96
N ARG A 52 -5.25 -3.02 -18.46
CA ARG A 52 -5.01 -4.45 -18.27
C ARG A 52 -5.82 -5.05 -17.12
N SER A 53 -5.97 -4.32 -16.02
CA SER A 53 -6.68 -4.78 -14.83
C SER A 53 -8.19 -4.95 -15.03
N VAL A 54 -8.81 -4.11 -15.89
CA VAL A 54 -10.23 -4.20 -16.24
C VAL A 54 -10.54 -5.48 -17.01
N ALA A 55 -9.61 -5.94 -17.85
CA ALA A 55 -9.81 -7.11 -18.70
C ALA A 55 -9.78 -8.46 -17.97
N ILE A 56 -9.62 -8.48 -16.65
CA ILE A 56 -9.41 -9.71 -15.87
C ILE A 56 -10.73 -10.21 -15.30
N PRO A 57 -11.20 -11.42 -15.68
CA PRO A 57 -12.51 -11.93 -15.25
C PRO A 57 -12.67 -12.12 -13.73
N ASN A 58 -11.57 -12.30 -12.99
CA ASN A 58 -11.58 -12.39 -11.54
C ASN A 58 -10.54 -11.44 -10.94
N GLN A 59 -10.90 -10.17 -10.80
CA GLN A 59 -10.01 -9.16 -10.22
C GLN A 59 -9.61 -9.48 -8.76
N GLY A 60 -10.46 -10.20 -8.01
CA GLY A 60 -10.15 -10.66 -6.65
C GLY A 60 -8.85 -11.45 -6.51
N LEU A 61 -8.40 -12.08 -7.61
CA LEU A 61 -7.07 -12.70 -7.71
C LEU A 61 -5.94 -11.70 -7.46
N LEU A 62 -5.92 -10.65 -8.28
CA LEU A 62 -4.85 -9.66 -8.26
C LEU A 62 -4.86 -8.88 -6.97
N ILE A 63 -6.05 -8.52 -6.49
CA ILE A 63 -6.13 -7.65 -5.34
C ILE A 63 -5.63 -8.38 -4.10
N ASN A 64 -5.90 -9.67 -3.93
CA ASN A 64 -5.37 -10.39 -2.77
C ASN A 64 -3.85 -10.60 -2.83
N SER A 65 -3.31 -10.93 -3.99
CA SER A 65 -1.89 -11.23 -4.14
C SER A 65 -1.02 -9.96 -4.16
N ILE A 66 -1.41 -8.95 -4.93
CA ILE A 66 -0.67 -7.69 -5.04
C ILE A 66 -0.82 -6.84 -3.78
N SER A 67 -2.00 -6.77 -3.15
CA SER A 67 -2.15 -6.05 -1.87
C SER A 67 -1.33 -6.68 -0.75
N LEU A 68 -1.09 -8.00 -0.77
CA LEU A 68 -0.19 -8.64 0.20
C LEU A 68 1.26 -8.24 -0.02
N GLN A 69 1.71 -8.15 -1.28
CA GLN A 69 3.05 -7.66 -1.62
C GLN A 69 3.24 -6.21 -1.19
N GLU A 70 2.26 -5.36 -1.50
CA GLU A 70 2.23 -3.97 -1.03
C GLU A 70 2.31 -3.90 0.50
N ALA A 71 1.53 -4.72 1.22
CA ALA A 71 1.56 -4.77 2.68
C ALA A 71 2.93 -5.20 3.24
N LYS A 72 3.57 -6.21 2.63
CA LYS A 72 4.90 -6.71 3.02
C LYS A 72 5.95 -5.60 2.82
N ALA A 73 5.99 -4.98 1.65
CA ALA A 73 6.96 -3.90 1.38
C ALA A 73 6.70 -2.65 2.22
N SER A 74 5.45 -2.23 2.37
CA SER A 74 5.05 -1.06 3.16
C SER A 74 5.41 -1.22 4.64
N SER A 75 5.29 -2.44 5.18
CA SER A 75 5.68 -2.75 6.55
C SER A 75 7.20 -2.82 6.70
N ALA A 76 7.92 -3.36 5.71
CA ALA A 76 9.39 -3.41 5.71
C ALA A 76 10.04 -2.02 5.73
N ILE A 77 9.40 -1.00 5.13
CA ILE A 77 9.85 0.41 5.24
C ILE A 77 9.91 0.86 6.71
N GLU A 78 8.98 0.40 7.54
CA GLU A 78 8.94 0.70 8.99
C GLU A 78 9.77 -0.30 9.82
N ASN A 79 10.64 -1.09 9.18
CA ASN A 79 11.44 -2.16 9.78
C ASN A 79 10.62 -3.29 10.43
N ILE A 80 9.39 -3.49 9.95
CA ILE A 80 8.54 -4.63 10.31
C ILE A 80 8.78 -5.72 9.25
N PHE A 81 9.63 -6.68 9.59
CA PHE A 81 9.97 -7.80 8.73
C PHE A 81 9.25 -9.05 9.17
N THR A 82 8.77 -9.83 8.20
CA THR A 82 8.15 -11.12 8.46
C THR A 82 8.64 -12.15 7.45
N THR A 83 8.70 -13.40 7.87
CA THR A 83 8.97 -14.52 6.98
C THR A 83 7.68 -15.09 6.40
N ASP A 84 7.80 -15.83 5.30
CA ASP A 84 6.62 -16.45 4.69
C ASP A 84 6.02 -17.52 5.63
N ASP A 85 6.84 -18.28 6.37
CA ASP A 85 6.37 -19.21 7.40
C ASP A 85 5.56 -18.54 8.52
N GLU A 86 5.93 -17.31 8.90
CA GLU A 86 5.17 -16.52 9.88
C GLU A 86 3.87 -16.01 9.29
N LEU A 87 3.87 -15.52 8.04
CA LEU A 87 2.64 -15.18 7.32
C LEU A 87 1.72 -16.39 7.22
N TYR A 88 2.25 -17.57 6.88
CA TYR A 88 1.50 -18.82 6.77
C TYR A 88 0.83 -19.15 8.10
N ARG A 89 1.57 -19.08 9.20
CA ARG A 89 1.02 -19.28 10.55
C ARG A 89 -0.06 -18.26 10.88
N ALA A 90 0.15 -16.98 10.58
CA ALA A 90 -0.84 -15.93 10.80
C ALA A 90 -2.13 -16.12 9.97
N PHE A 91 -2.06 -16.79 8.80
CA PHE A 91 -3.23 -17.22 8.03
C PHE A 91 -4.00 -18.42 8.65
N SER A 92 -3.38 -19.17 9.58
CA SER A 92 -4.04 -20.32 10.26
C SER A 92 -5.01 -19.85 11.28
N GLU A 93 -4.49 -18.93 12.06
CA GLU A 93 -5.02 -18.55 13.35
C GLU A 93 -6.29 -17.77 13.08
N THR A 94 -7.35 -18.10 13.82
CA THR A 94 -8.50 -17.21 13.88
C THR A 94 -8.05 -15.84 14.38
N ALA A 95 -8.81 -14.79 14.09
CA ALA A 95 -8.49 -13.44 14.56
C ALA A 95 -8.29 -13.38 16.10
N ALA A 96 -8.93 -14.29 16.84
CA ALA A 96 -8.81 -14.46 18.29
C ALA A 96 -7.58 -15.26 18.76
N GLU A 97 -7.12 -16.25 17.99
CA GLU A 97 -5.95 -17.11 18.32
C GLU A 97 -4.61 -16.52 17.88
N ARG A 98 -4.70 -15.50 17.06
CA ARG A 98 -3.60 -14.75 16.49
C ARG A 98 -2.69 -14.28 17.66
N MET A 99 -1.39 -14.61 17.71
CA MET A 99 -0.40 -14.03 18.67
C MET A 99 0.32 -12.79 18.12
N GLU A 100 0.56 -11.73 18.91
CA GLU A 100 1.23 -10.49 18.47
C GLU A 100 2.55 -10.75 17.70
N GLY A 101 2.79 -10.01 16.61
CA GLY A 101 4.02 -10.14 15.83
C GLY A 101 3.98 -9.49 14.44
N PRO A 102 5.14 -9.41 13.74
CA PRO A 102 5.28 -8.71 12.46
C PRO A 102 4.35 -9.20 11.35
N ALA A 103 4.15 -10.52 11.23
CA ALA A 103 3.25 -11.12 10.22
C ALA A 103 1.83 -10.58 10.30
N LYS A 104 1.31 -10.39 11.52
CA LYS A 104 -0.02 -9.83 11.69
C LYS A 104 -0.10 -8.37 11.32
N GLU A 105 0.95 -7.61 11.62
CA GLU A 105 0.97 -6.19 11.31
C GLU A 105 0.96 -5.97 9.79
N VAL A 106 1.60 -6.87 9.03
CA VAL A 106 1.45 -6.97 7.56
C VAL A 106 0.01 -7.32 7.16
N LEU A 107 -0.61 -8.33 7.78
CA LEU A 107 -1.99 -8.70 7.45
C LEU A 107 -3.00 -7.58 7.76
N ARG A 108 -2.82 -6.85 8.87
CA ARG A 108 -3.65 -5.71 9.25
C ARG A 108 -3.51 -4.54 8.26
N TYR A 109 -2.32 -4.33 7.71
CA TYR A 109 -2.13 -3.37 6.62
C TYR A 109 -2.97 -3.76 5.40
N ARG A 110 -2.92 -5.04 5.01
CA ARG A 110 -3.73 -5.54 3.90
C ARG A 110 -5.23 -5.40 4.19
N GLU A 111 -5.67 -5.72 5.40
CA GLU A 111 -7.06 -5.54 5.85
C GLU A 111 -7.48 -4.06 5.73
N ALA A 112 -6.64 -3.12 6.21
CA ALA A 112 -6.90 -1.68 6.11
C ALA A 112 -6.95 -1.17 4.65
N LEU A 113 -6.09 -1.71 3.77
CA LEU A 113 -6.15 -1.41 2.33
C LEU A 113 -7.45 -1.91 1.69
N TRP A 114 -8.11 -2.91 2.25
CA TRP A 114 -9.42 -3.35 1.76
C TRP A 114 -10.56 -2.54 2.36
N SER A 115 -10.55 -2.37 3.68
CA SER A 115 -11.63 -1.67 4.38
C SER A 115 -11.72 -0.19 3.99
N GLY A 116 -10.58 0.46 3.69
CA GLY A 116 -10.56 1.83 3.22
C GLY A 116 -11.02 1.97 1.76
N TYR A 117 -10.74 0.99 0.91
CA TYR A 117 -11.31 0.92 -0.43
C TYR A 117 -12.84 0.82 -0.35
N GLU A 118 -13.37 -0.11 0.45
CA GLU A 118 -14.81 -0.27 0.67
C GLU A 118 -15.46 0.99 1.26
N TYR A 119 -14.79 1.64 2.22
CA TYR A 119 -15.24 2.90 2.81
C TYR A 119 -15.45 4.00 1.75
N LEU A 120 -14.51 4.13 0.80
CA LEU A 120 -14.57 5.16 -0.23
C LEU A 120 -15.58 4.84 -1.33
N GLN A 121 -15.78 3.55 -1.64
CA GLN A 121 -16.83 3.12 -2.58
C GLN A 121 -18.25 3.43 -2.06
N ALA A 122 -18.44 3.51 -0.74
CA ALA A 122 -19.71 3.92 -0.14
C ALA A 122 -20.03 5.43 -0.29
N GLY A 123 -19.16 6.23 -0.93
CA GLY A 123 -19.45 7.61 -1.33
C GLY A 123 -19.04 8.71 -0.34
N SER A 124 -18.32 8.39 0.74
CA SER A 124 -18.05 9.34 1.83
C SER A 124 -16.93 10.36 1.56
N GLY A 125 -16.16 10.20 0.48
CA GLY A 125 -14.96 11.02 0.29
C GLY A 125 -13.86 10.69 1.30
N PHE A 126 -12.73 11.40 1.23
CA PHE A 126 -11.76 11.39 2.33
C PHE A 126 -12.31 12.19 3.51
N THR A 127 -12.11 11.71 4.73
CA THR A 127 -12.51 12.40 5.96
C THR A 127 -11.44 12.22 7.03
N ARG A 128 -11.53 12.95 8.16
CA ARG A 128 -10.69 12.65 9.34
C ARG A 128 -10.91 11.22 9.82
N ASP A 129 -12.16 10.77 9.83
CA ASP A 129 -12.56 9.44 10.28
C ASP A 129 -11.93 8.34 9.42
N TYR A 130 -11.85 8.53 8.10
CA TYR A 130 -11.12 7.63 7.21
C TYR A 130 -9.67 7.40 7.70
N PHE A 131 -8.90 8.47 7.95
CA PHE A 131 -7.51 8.33 8.40
C PHE A 131 -7.41 7.66 9.77
N ILE A 132 -8.30 8.02 10.70
CA ILE A 132 -8.36 7.41 12.03
C ILE A 132 -8.67 5.91 11.91
N ARG A 133 -9.63 5.53 11.08
CA ARG A 133 -10.02 4.13 10.86
C ARG A 133 -8.86 3.31 10.29
N MET A 134 -8.16 3.82 9.28
CA MET A 134 -6.97 3.16 8.73
C MET A 134 -5.89 2.97 9.79
N PHE A 135 -5.60 4.01 10.57
CA PHE A 135 -4.64 3.92 11.68
C PHE A 135 -5.05 2.87 12.73
N ARG A 136 -6.31 2.91 13.18
CA ARG A 136 -6.85 1.97 14.18
C ARG A 136 -6.80 0.54 13.69
N GLU A 137 -7.09 0.29 12.42
CA GLU A 137 -7.06 -1.06 11.85
C GLU A 137 -5.64 -1.62 11.77
N ILE A 138 -4.68 -0.82 11.31
CA ILE A 138 -3.26 -1.19 11.24
C ILE A 138 -2.70 -1.48 12.64
N LYS A 139 -2.97 -0.59 13.61
CA LYS A 139 -2.39 -0.66 14.95
C LYS A 139 -3.20 -1.50 15.95
N GLN A 140 -4.47 -1.79 15.66
CA GLN A 140 -5.45 -2.40 16.57
C GLN A 140 -5.55 -1.67 17.91
N VAL A 141 -5.81 -0.36 17.82
CA VAL A 141 -5.97 0.52 18.97
C VAL A 141 -7.28 1.30 18.86
N GLU A 142 -7.78 1.78 19.99
CA GLU A 142 -8.95 2.68 20.05
C GLU A 142 -8.54 4.17 19.96
N GLU A 143 -7.24 4.46 20.02
CA GLU A 143 -6.71 5.82 19.92
C GLU A 143 -7.04 6.46 18.56
N GLY A 144 -7.01 7.78 18.51
CA GLY A 144 -7.19 8.57 17.30
C GLY A 144 -6.01 9.51 17.09
N LEU A 145 -6.31 10.76 16.73
CA LEU A 145 -5.31 11.81 16.62
C LEU A 145 -4.49 11.96 17.90
N ARG A 146 -3.18 12.21 17.77
CA ARG A 146 -2.32 12.44 18.92
C ARG A 146 -2.78 13.70 19.69
N PRO A 147 -2.69 13.69 21.03
CA PRO A 147 -3.15 14.83 21.81
C PRO A 147 -2.29 16.08 21.56
N PRO A 148 -2.85 17.29 21.74
CA PRO A 148 -2.19 18.55 21.41
C PRO A 148 -0.92 18.84 22.23
N PHE A 149 -0.72 18.13 23.34
CA PHE A 149 0.47 18.24 24.18
C PHE A 149 1.55 17.18 23.88
N SER A 150 1.31 16.24 22.96
CA SER A 150 2.25 15.15 22.66
C SER A 150 3.58 15.66 22.09
N PRO A 151 4.75 15.34 22.70
CA PRO A 151 6.06 15.82 22.25
C PRO A 151 6.64 14.95 21.12
N THR A 152 5.90 14.79 20.03
CA THR A 152 6.32 13.99 18.87
C THR A 152 7.52 14.65 18.17
N ILE A 153 8.62 13.92 18.04
CA ILE A 153 9.81 14.33 17.28
C ILE A 153 10.26 13.13 16.46
N ILE A 154 10.38 13.31 15.14
CA ILE A 154 10.92 12.29 14.24
C ILE A 154 12.44 12.38 14.29
N ARG A 155 13.08 11.27 14.64
CA ARG A 155 14.53 11.17 14.81
C ARG A 155 15.14 10.24 13.77
N GLN A 156 16.41 10.48 13.47
CA GLN A 156 17.17 9.59 12.60
C GLN A 156 17.37 8.23 13.28
N GLY A 157 16.92 7.16 12.62
CA GLY A 157 17.17 5.79 13.04
C GLY A 157 18.60 5.32 12.72
N GLY A 158 18.90 4.07 13.08
CA GLY A 158 20.16 3.40 12.77
C GLY A 158 21.28 3.63 13.79
N SER A 159 22.50 3.21 13.44
CA SER A 159 23.72 3.36 14.23
C SER A 159 24.70 4.28 13.50
N GLY A 160 25.16 5.35 14.17
CA GLY A 160 26.10 6.32 13.58
C GLY A 160 26.03 7.68 14.27
N PHE A 161 26.90 8.61 13.88
CA PHE A 161 27.04 9.94 14.52
C PHE A 161 25.76 10.80 14.47
N ASN A 162 24.84 10.50 13.56
CA ASN A 162 23.57 11.22 13.44
C ASN A 162 22.37 10.45 14.03
N ALA A 163 22.56 9.23 14.51
CA ALA A 163 21.49 8.46 15.15
C ALA A 163 20.90 9.24 16.33
N GLY A 164 19.57 9.27 16.41
CA GLY A 164 18.83 10.00 17.43
C GLY A 164 18.70 11.52 17.22
N LYS A 165 19.38 12.11 16.22
CA LYS A 165 19.18 13.54 15.90
C LYS A 165 17.78 13.78 15.36
N ALA A 166 17.18 14.92 15.73
CA ALA A 166 15.90 15.32 15.18
C ALA A 166 16.02 15.57 13.67
N ILE A 167 15.15 14.92 12.91
CA ILE A 167 14.98 15.15 11.47
C ILE A 167 13.85 16.15 11.26
N TYR A 168 12.77 16.03 12.04
CA TYR A 168 11.55 16.80 11.86
C TYR A 168 10.70 16.79 13.15
N THR A 169 10.06 17.91 13.48
CA THR A 169 9.10 18.01 14.58
C THR A 169 7.75 18.46 14.00
N PRO A 170 6.73 17.57 13.95
CA PRO A 170 5.43 17.88 13.33
C PRO A 170 4.65 18.97 14.08
N PRO A 171 3.63 19.58 13.44
CA PRO A 171 2.77 20.58 14.06
C PRO A 171 2.18 20.09 15.40
N ARG A 172 2.04 20.96 16.39
CA ARG A 172 1.52 20.61 17.72
C ARG A 172 0.81 21.80 18.35
N GLY A 173 -0.34 21.53 18.97
CA GLY A 173 -1.13 22.51 19.71
C GLY A 173 -2.61 22.24 19.52
N ALA A 174 -3.44 22.81 20.40
CA ALA A 174 -4.89 22.64 20.34
C ALA A 174 -5.44 23.18 19.00
N GLY A 175 -6.20 22.36 18.28
CA GLY A 175 -6.86 22.72 17.01
C GLY A 175 -5.94 22.81 15.78
N ILE A 176 -4.62 22.82 15.96
CA ILE A 176 -3.67 22.94 14.84
C ILE A 176 -3.69 21.67 14.00
N LEU A 177 -3.66 20.50 14.65
CA LEU A 177 -3.61 19.22 13.94
C LEU A 177 -4.90 18.98 13.16
N GLU A 178 -6.03 19.25 13.82
CA GLU A 178 -7.37 19.18 13.27
C GLU A 178 -7.53 20.09 12.06
N ALA A 179 -7.08 21.35 12.15
CA ALA A 179 -7.15 22.31 11.04
C ALA A 179 -6.28 21.87 9.84
N LYS A 180 -5.07 21.37 10.07
CA LYS A 180 -4.19 20.89 8.98
C LYS A 180 -4.77 19.65 8.30
N LEU A 181 -5.36 18.73 9.05
CA LEU A 181 -6.06 17.58 8.47
C LEU A 181 -7.31 17.98 7.70
N ASP A 182 -8.07 18.98 8.15
CA ASP A 182 -9.22 19.50 7.40
C ASP A 182 -8.81 20.14 6.10
N ASN A 183 -7.72 20.91 6.10
CA ASN A 183 -7.17 21.47 4.89
C ASN A 183 -6.75 20.36 3.90
N LEU A 184 -6.08 19.31 4.38
CA LEU A 184 -5.75 18.14 3.57
C LEU A 184 -7.01 17.46 3.00
N VAL A 185 -7.99 17.15 3.85
CA VAL A 185 -9.26 16.52 3.44
C VAL A 185 -9.99 17.36 2.39
N THR A 186 -10.09 18.66 2.61
CA THR A 186 -10.70 19.61 1.67
C THR A 186 -9.95 19.60 0.35
N PHE A 187 -8.62 19.67 0.40
CA PHE A 187 -7.77 19.60 -0.78
C PHE A 187 -8.04 18.33 -1.58
N LEU A 188 -8.09 17.16 -0.95
CA LEU A 188 -8.27 15.87 -1.65
C LEU A 188 -9.64 15.73 -2.33
N ASN A 189 -10.69 16.26 -1.71
CA ASN A 189 -12.06 16.10 -2.22
C ASN A 189 -12.48 17.18 -3.22
N ASP A 190 -11.98 18.41 -3.11
CA ASP A 190 -12.39 19.53 -3.95
C ASP A 190 -11.55 19.60 -5.25
N ASP A 191 -12.05 18.98 -6.32
CA ASP A 191 -11.40 19.00 -7.63
C ASP A 191 -11.75 20.24 -8.47
N GLU A 192 -12.80 20.98 -8.08
CA GLU A 192 -13.22 22.19 -8.78
C GLU A 192 -12.28 23.35 -8.44
N THR A 193 -12.06 23.60 -7.15
CA THR A 193 -11.15 24.65 -6.66
C THR A 193 -9.70 24.24 -6.89
N TYR A 194 -9.35 22.98 -6.66
CA TYR A 194 -7.99 22.47 -6.79
C TYR A 194 -7.85 21.55 -8.00
N SER A 195 -7.98 22.16 -9.19
CA SER A 195 -7.83 21.49 -10.48
C SER A 195 -6.36 21.13 -10.76
N LEU A 196 -5.90 20.04 -10.17
CA LEU A 196 -4.60 19.41 -10.41
C LEU A 196 -4.82 17.98 -10.90
N HIS A 197 -3.86 17.46 -11.68
CA HIS A 197 -3.90 16.05 -12.04
C HIS A 197 -3.82 15.18 -10.77
N PRO A 198 -4.65 14.11 -10.64
CA PRO A 198 -4.72 13.29 -9.44
C PRO A 198 -3.37 12.74 -8.94
N LEU A 199 -2.45 12.37 -9.83
CA LEU A 199 -1.09 11.95 -9.43
C LEU A 199 -0.29 13.03 -8.69
N LEU A 200 -0.39 14.29 -9.11
CA LEU A 200 0.25 15.40 -8.39
C LEU A 200 -0.45 15.65 -7.06
N LYS A 201 -1.78 15.59 -7.06
CA LYS A 201 -2.62 15.80 -5.88
C LYS A 201 -2.36 14.72 -4.81
N MET A 202 -2.20 13.46 -5.23
CA MET A 202 -1.75 12.35 -4.39
C MET A 202 -0.37 12.62 -3.79
N ALA A 203 0.63 12.95 -4.61
CA ALA A 203 1.98 13.19 -4.13
C ALA A 203 2.04 14.39 -3.14
N ILE A 204 1.34 15.48 -3.43
CA ILE A 204 1.24 16.65 -2.55
C ILE A 204 0.54 16.29 -1.24
N GLY A 205 -0.60 15.60 -1.32
CA GLY A 205 -1.36 15.14 -0.16
C GLY A 205 -0.55 14.19 0.72
N HIS A 206 0.27 13.32 0.11
CA HIS A 206 1.13 12.37 0.81
C HIS A 206 2.18 13.09 1.65
N PHE A 207 2.90 14.05 1.06
CA PHE A 207 3.82 14.88 1.83
C PHE A 207 3.10 15.58 2.97
N GLN A 208 1.93 16.19 2.69
CA GLN A 208 1.20 16.95 3.70
C GLN A 208 0.78 16.04 4.87
N PHE A 209 0.28 14.83 4.58
CA PHE A 209 -0.09 13.86 5.61
C PHE A 209 1.12 13.44 6.47
N GLU A 210 2.25 13.12 5.85
CA GLU A 210 3.49 12.76 6.54
C GLU A 210 4.03 13.93 7.40
N ALA A 211 3.92 15.16 6.90
CA ALA A 211 4.35 16.37 7.60
C ALA A 211 3.42 16.74 8.77
N ILE A 212 2.12 16.52 8.63
CA ILE A 212 1.13 16.67 9.72
C ILE A 212 1.42 15.64 10.82
N HIS A 213 1.75 14.40 10.43
CA HIS A 213 2.07 13.27 11.30
C HIS A 213 1.02 13.10 12.42
N PRO A 214 -0.25 12.82 12.07
CA PRO A 214 -1.38 12.96 13.00
C PRO A 214 -1.46 11.92 14.11
N PHE A 215 -0.80 10.79 13.97
CA PHE A 215 -0.86 9.68 14.91
C PHE A 215 0.44 9.53 15.69
N ARG A 216 0.40 8.80 16.82
CA ARG A 216 1.60 8.51 17.63
C ARG A 216 2.58 7.57 16.92
N ASP A 217 2.05 6.68 16.08
CA ASP A 217 2.77 5.73 15.24
C ASP A 217 1.87 5.38 14.03
N GLY A 218 2.37 4.64 13.04
CA GLY A 218 1.58 4.13 11.90
C GLY A 218 1.36 5.15 10.78
N ASN A 219 1.82 6.39 10.93
CA ASN A 219 1.67 7.47 9.93
C ASN A 219 2.16 7.02 8.54
N GLY A 220 3.39 6.52 8.43
CA GLY A 220 3.96 6.09 7.15
C GLY A 220 3.08 5.10 6.40
N ARG A 221 2.55 4.10 7.13
CA ARG A 221 1.69 3.06 6.55
C ARG A 221 0.33 3.59 6.17
N THR A 222 -0.30 4.40 7.03
CA THR A 222 -1.58 5.05 6.72
C THR A 222 -1.46 5.98 5.51
N GLY A 223 -0.37 6.74 5.38
CA GLY A 223 -0.11 7.61 4.23
C GLY A 223 0.04 6.81 2.93
N ARG A 224 0.77 5.69 2.96
CA ARG A 224 0.92 4.82 1.79
C ARG A 224 -0.40 4.15 1.36
N ILE A 225 -1.24 3.73 2.30
CA ILE A 225 -2.61 3.26 1.99
C ILE A 225 -3.43 4.37 1.34
N PHE A 226 -3.39 5.57 1.93
CA PHE A 226 -4.07 6.75 1.41
C PHE A 226 -3.71 7.02 -0.06
N ASN A 227 -2.44 6.90 -0.45
CA ASN A 227 -2.01 7.12 -1.83
C ASN A 227 -2.77 6.22 -2.81
N ILE A 228 -2.81 4.92 -2.53
CA ILE A 228 -3.45 3.94 -3.40
C ILE A 228 -4.96 4.18 -3.46
N HIS A 229 -5.59 4.38 -2.31
CA HIS A 229 -7.01 4.70 -2.22
C HIS A 229 -7.38 5.98 -2.97
N TYR A 230 -6.52 7.00 -2.94
CA TYR A 230 -6.76 8.24 -3.66
C TYR A 230 -6.78 8.01 -5.17
N LEU A 231 -5.84 7.23 -5.71
CA LEU A 231 -5.82 6.89 -7.14
C LEU A 231 -7.07 6.12 -7.57
N VAL A 232 -7.53 5.18 -6.72
CA VAL A 232 -8.74 4.41 -6.98
C VAL A 232 -9.99 5.29 -6.94
N GLN A 233 -10.11 6.13 -5.91
CA GLN A 233 -11.24 7.04 -5.77
C GLN A 233 -11.36 8.02 -6.95
N LYS A 234 -10.23 8.45 -7.52
CA LYS A 234 -10.20 9.33 -8.70
C LYS A 234 -10.34 8.57 -10.03
N GLY A 235 -10.57 7.25 -9.99
CA GLY A 235 -10.83 6.42 -11.18
C GLY A 235 -9.59 6.18 -12.04
N LEU A 236 -8.38 6.37 -11.50
CA LEU A 236 -7.14 6.04 -12.22
C LEU A 236 -6.83 4.54 -12.16
N LEU A 237 -7.46 3.84 -11.21
CA LEU A 237 -7.48 2.39 -11.06
C LEU A 237 -8.86 1.99 -10.51
N ASP A 238 -9.35 0.80 -10.86
CA ASP A 238 -10.62 0.31 -10.30
C ASP A 238 -10.42 -0.33 -8.91
N TYR A 239 -9.19 -0.79 -8.63
CA TYR A 239 -8.85 -1.54 -7.44
C TYR A 239 -7.48 -1.13 -6.88
N PRO A 240 -7.22 -1.35 -5.58
CA PRO A 240 -5.97 -0.98 -4.93
C PRO A 240 -4.83 -1.95 -5.27
N ILE A 241 -4.45 -2.02 -6.55
CA ILE A 241 -3.47 -2.98 -7.08
C ILE A 241 -2.10 -2.36 -7.40
N LEU A 242 -1.85 -1.10 -7.04
CA LEU A 242 -0.55 -0.49 -7.29
C LEU A 242 0.46 -0.92 -6.22
N TYR A 243 1.54 -1.61 -6.62
CA TYR A 243 2.62 -2.03 -5.72
C TYR A 243 3.62 -0.89 -5.41
N LEU A 244 3.10 0.26 -4.98
CA LEU A 244 3.85 1.51 -4.83
C LEU A 244 5.02 1.39 -3.82
N SER A 245 4.82 0.65 -2.73
CA SER A 245 5.82 0.53 -1.67
C SER A 245 7.07 -0.24 -2.11
N ARG A 246 7.04 -1.01 -3.21
CA ARG A 246 8.24 -1.67 -3.73
C ARG A 246 9.35 -0.68 -4.06
N TYR A 247 9.02 0.34 -4.85
CA TYR A 247 9.99 1.39 -5.21
C TYR A 247 10.43 2.19 -3.98
N ILE A 248 9.49 2.49 -3.06
CA ILE A 248 9.83 3.21 -1.83
C ILE A 248 10.80 2.41 -0.97
N LEU A 249 10.64 1.09 -0.88
CA LEU A 249 11.54 0.22 -0.12
C LEU A 249 12.93 0.16 -0.76
N GLU A 250 13.02 -0.02 -2.08
CA GLU A 250 14.29 -0.07 -2.82
C GLU A 250 15.04 1.28 -2.80
N HIS A 251 14.31 2.39 -2.71
CA HIS A 251 14.84 3.75 -2.74
C HIS A 251 14.55 4.52 -1.43
N LYS A 252 14.54 3.82 -0.29
CA LYS A 252 14.16 4.33 1.04
C LYS A 252 14.87 5.63 1.44
N GLU A 253 16.17 5.71 1.18
CA GLU A 253 16.97 6.92 1.47
C GLU A 253 16.54 8.12 0.61
N ALA A 254 16.25 7.89 -0.67
CA ALA A 254 15.78 8.95 -1.56
C ALA A 254 14.36 9.42 -1.18
N TYR A 255 13.49 8.51 -0.74
CA TYR A 255 12.16 8.85 -0.22
C TYR A 255 12.22 9.83 0.97
N TYR A 256 12.95 9.47 2.03
CA TYR A 256 13.08 10.33 3.20
C TYR A 256 13.89 11.58 2.91
N GLY A 257 14.89 11.50 2.03
CA GLY A 257 15.67 12.65 1.55
C GLY A 257 14.79 13.67 0.82
N ALA A 258 13.85 13.21 -0.01
CA ALA A 258 12.91 14.07 -0.72
C ALA A 258 11.88 14.72 0.23
N LEU A 259 11.29 13.95 1.17
CA LEU A 259 10.42 14.50 2.24
C LEU A 259 11.14 15.59 3.06
N ALA A 260 12.38 15.31 3.48
CA ALA A 260 13.22 16.26 4.19
C ALA A 260 13.55 17.48 3.32
N GLY A 261 13.76 17.29 2.02
CA GLY A 261 14.02 18.35 1.05
C GLY A 261 12.90 19.38 0.96
N VAL A 262 11.63 18.94 0.94
CA VAL A 262 10.48 19.85 0.95
C VAL A 262 10.44 20.66 2.24
N SER A 263 10.52 20.01 3.40
CA SER A 263 10.45 20.72 4.69
C SER A 263 11.64 21.66 4.93
N GLN A 264 12.83 21.37 4.42
CA GLN A 264 14.05 22.14 4.72
C GLN A 264 14.42 23.15 3.64
N ARG A 265 14.02 22.93 2.38
CA ARG A 265 14.42 23.75 1.24
C ARG A 265 13.26 24.16 0.33
N GLY A 266 12.04 23.67 0.59
CA GLY A 266 10.90 23.89 -0.30
C GLY A 266 11.01 23.13 -1.63
N ASP A 267 11.81 22.05 -1.66
CA ASP A 267 12.17 21.29 -2.85
C ASP A 267 11.05 20.35 -3.33
N TRP A 268 9.92 20.94 -3.67
CA TRP A 268 8.74 20.26 -4.21
C TRP A 268 9.01 19.52 -5.52
N PRO A 269 9.75 20.07 -6.50
CA PRO A 269 10.04 19.35 -7.74
C PRO A 269 10.71 17.99 -7.51
N ALA A 270 11.71 17.91 -6.61
CA ALA A 270 12.37 16.65 -6.31
C ALA A 270 11.41 15.61 -5.70
N TRP A 271 10.53 16.02 -4.80
CA TRP A 271 9.50 15.16 -4.22
C TRP A 271 8.49 14.66 -5.25
N LEU A 272 7.99 15.56 -6.11
CA LEU A 272 7.03 15.20 -7.15
C LEU A 272 7.65 14.25 -8.17
N LEU A 273 8.88 14.52 -8.62
CA LEU A 273 9.62 13.62 -9.51
C LEU A 273 9.82 12.24 -8.89
N TYR A 274 10.19 12.17 -7.61
CA TYR A 274 10.34 10.91 -6.89
C TYR A 274 9.03 10.11 -6.89
N MET A 275 7.92 10.73 -6.47
CA MET A 275 6.63 10.04 -6.38
C MET A 275 6.09 9.62 -7.75
N LEU A 276 6.26 10.45 -8.78
CA LEU A 276 5.83 10.12 -10.14
C LEU A 276 6.67 8.98 -10.74
N ARG A 277 7.99 8.93 -10.50
CA ARG A 277 8.83 7.79 -10.89
C ARG A 277 8.45 6.52 -10.15
N ALA A 278 8.11 6.63 -8.86
CA ALA A 278 7.63 5.49 -8.09
C ALA A 278 6.33 4.93 -8.70
N VAL A 279 5.38 5.80 -9.07
CA VAL A 279 4.15 5.39 -9.77
C VAL A 279 4.46 4.74 -11.12
N GLU A 280 5.29 5.37 -11.95
CA GLU A 280 5.66 4.84 -13.27
C GLU A 280 6.27 3.44 -13.17
N ALA A 281 7.32 3.30 -12.34
CA ALA A 281 8.06 2.05 -12.20
C ALA A 281 7.16 0.93 -11.65
N THR A 282 6.39 1.22 -10.61
CA THR A 282 5.55 0.21 -9.96
C THR A 282 4.29 -0.12 -10.76
N ALA A 283 3.77 0.81 -11.56
CA ALA A 283 2.69 0.51 -12.50
C ALA A 283 3.15 -0.46 -13.59
N ASN A 284 4.34 -0.24 -14.16
CA ASN A 284 4.94 -1.14 -15.15
C ASN A 284 5.26 -2.52 -14.54
N LEU A 285 5.87 -2.56 -13.35
CA LEU A 285 6.14 -3.81 -12.63
C LEU A 285 4.86 -4.60 -12.38
N THR A 286 3.81 -3.92 -11.90
CA THR A 286 2.52 -4.56 -11.60
C THR A 286 1.88 -5.06 -12.90
N PHE A 287 1.94 -4.30 -13.99
CA PHE A 287 1.44 -4.73 -15.30
C PHE A 287 2.10 -6.02 -15.77
N GLU A 288 3.43 -6.12 -15.69
CA GLU A 288 4.16 -7.34 -16.06
C GLU A 288 3.83 -8.52 -15.15
N LYS A 289 3.76 -8.30 -13.83
CA LYS A 289 3.32 -9.34 -12.88
C LYS A 289 1.94 -9.88 -13.22
N ILE A 290 0.99 -9.00 -13.53
CA ILE A 290 -0.36 -9.39 -13.93
C ILE A 290 -0.32 -10.28 -15.17
N ASN A 291 0.45 -9.91 -16.20
CA ASN A 291 0.56 -10.71 -17.42
C ASN A 291 1.11 -12.11 -17.14
N ARG A 292 2.14 -12.21 -16.29
CA ARG A 292 2.74 -13.49 -15.91
C ARG A 292 1.78 -14.34 -15.08
N ILE A 293 1.05 -13.74 -14.13
CA ILE A 293 0.02 -14.43 -13.34
C ILE A 293 -1.05 -15.03 -14.25
N LEU A 294 -1.52 -14.26 -15.25
CA LEU A 294 -2.53 -14.74 -16.20
C LEU A 294 -2.00 -15.87 -17.08
N ALA A 295 -0.78 -15.75 -17.59
CA ALA A 295 -0.15 -16.80 -18.40
C ALA A 295 0.04 -18.10 -17.59
N ALA A 296 0.54 -17.98 -16.36
CA ALA A 296 0.70 -19.11 -15.44
C ALA A 296 -0.65 -19.77 -15.10
N ARG A 297 -1.69 -18.96 -14.86
CA ARG A 297 -3.05 -19.45 -14.60
C ARG A 297 -3.58 -20.27 -15.78
N GLU A 298 -3.41 -19.78 -17.00
CA GLU A 298 -3.89 -20.46 -18.20
C GLU A 298 -3.16 -21.78 -18.43
N ALA A 299 -1.83 -21.79 -18.34
CA ALA A 299 -1.04 -23.01 -18.47
C ALA A 299 -1.41 -24.07 -17.41
N ILE A 300 -1.62 -23.65 -16.15
CA ILE A 300 -2.08 -24.56 -15.09
C ILE A 300 -3.51 -25.04 -15.34
N LEU A 301 -4.39 -24.19 -15.87
CA LEU A 301 -5.75 -24.58 -16.21
C LEU A 301 -5.79 -25.68 -17.26
N GLU A 302 -4.97 -25.61 -18.30
CA GLU A 302 -4.85 -26.67 -19.31
C GLU A 302 -4.47 -28.02 -18.68
N VAL A 303 -3.47 -28.03 -17.79
CA VAL A 303 -3.02 -29.24 -17.07
C VAL A 303 -4.13 -29.81 -16.18
N VAL A 304 -4.87 -28.95 -15.48
CA VAL A 304 -5.94 -29.34 -14.55
C VAL A 304 -7.18 -29.84 -15.31
N VAL A 305 -7.55 -29.22 -16.43
CA VAL A 305 -8.67 -29.66 -17.28
C VAL A 305 -8.41 -31.05 -17.90
N ALA A 306 -7.15 -31.38 -18.19
CA ALA A 306 -6.79 -32.70 -18.68
C ALA A 306 -7.07 -33.83 -17.65
N GLN A 307 -7.20 -33.49 -16.36
CA GLN A 307 -7.52 -34.44 -15.30
C GLN A 307 -9.03 -34.68 -15.22
N LYS A 308 -9.49 -35.81 -15.76
CA LYS A 308 -10.92 -36.15 -15.86
C LYS A 308 -11.65 -36.31 -14.51
N ASN A 309 -10.91 -36.48 -13.42
CA ASN A 309 -11.44 -36.66 -12.06
C ASN A 309 -11.58 -35.34 -11.27
N LEU A 310 -11.00 -34.24 -11.75
CA LEU A 310 -11.10 -32.91 -11.11
C LEU A 310 -12.36 -32.19 -11.59
N ARG A 311 -13.33 -31.99 -10.69
CA ARG A 311 -14.56 -31.27 -11.00
C ARG A 311 -14.37 -29.76 -10.86
N ARG A 312 -14.98 -29.00 -11.77
CA ARG A 312 -14.94 -27.53 -11.81
C ARG A 312 -13.48 -27.01 -11.84
N PRO A 313 -12.67 -27.43 -12.82
CA PRO A 313 -11.23 -27.11 -12.88
C PRO A 313 -10.97 -25.60 -12.85
N ASP A 314 -11.78 -24.80 -13.52
CA ASP A 314 -11.68 -23.32 -13.49
C ASP A 314 -11.76 -22.74 -12.09
N GLN A 315 -12.70 -23.22 -11.26
CA GLN A 315 -12.89 -22.74 -9.88
C GLN A 315 -11.75 -23.20 -8.97
N LEU A 316 -11.25 -24.42 -9.18
CA LEU A 316 -10.07 -24.92 -8.46
C LEU A 316 -8.85 -24.06 -8.75
N VAL A 317 -8.55 -23.84 -10.04
CA VAL A 317 -7.42 -23.01 -10.48
C VAL A 317 -7.59 -21.57 -10.00
N GLN A 318 -8.80 -21.00 -10.12
CA GLN A 318 -9.10 -19.68 -9.59
C GLN A 318 -8.75 -19.56 -8.09
N LYS A 319 -9.16 -20.54 -7.27
CA LYS A 319 -8.91 -20.52 -5.82
C LYS A 319 -7.44 -20.67 -5.44
N ILE A 320 -6.66 -21.49 -6.14
CA ILE A 320 -5.21 -21.65 -5.88
C ILE A 320 -4.40 -20.46 -6.42
N PHE A 321 -5.01 -19.64 -7.26
CA PHE A 321 -4.40 -18.40 -7.72
C PHE A 321 -4.76 -17.21 -6.81
N THR A 322 -5.93 -17.19 -6.15
CA THR A 322 -6.35 -16.04 -5.31
C THR A 322 -5.28 -15.57 -4.32
N GLN A 323 -4.47 -16.50 -3.82
CA GLN A 323 -3.33 -16.22 -2.97
C GLN A 323 -2.28 -17.31 -3.15
N PRO A 324 -0.97 -17.00 -2.99
CA PRO A 324 0.10 -17.97 -3.22
C PRO A 324 0.03 -19.21 -2.32
N ILE A 325 -0.63 -19.11 -1.16
CA ILE A 325 -0.76 -20.23 -0.21
C ILE A 325 -2.22 -20.53 0.04
N THR A 326 -2.60 -21.79 -0.15
CA THR A 326 -3.95 -22.26 0.11
C THR A 326 -4.00 -23.37 1.15
N ARG A 327 -5.23 -23.64 1.61
CA ARG A 327 -5.58 -24.69 2.55
C ARG A 327 -6.93 -25.26 2.15
N VAL A 328 -7.22 -26.45 2.66
CA VAL A 328 -8.52 -27.10 2.50
C VAL A 328 -9.68 -26.14 2.83
N LYS A 329 -9.58 -25.37 3.94
CA LYS A 329 -10.62 -24.40 4.34
C LYS A 329 -10.97 -23.36 3.27
N HIS A 330 -10.00 -22.91 2.46
CA HIS A 330 -10.26 -21.90 1.41
C HIS A 330 -11.06 -22.46 0.23
N LEU A 331 -11.00 -23.79 0.03
CA LEU A 331 -11.78 -24.48 -0.99
C LEU A 331 -13.19 -24.86 -0.51
N THR A 332 -13.43 -24.86 0.80
CA THR A 332 -14.71 -25.24 1.41
C THR A 332 -15.56 -24.05 1.87
N GLN A 333 -14.98 -22.86 2.05
CA GLN A 333 -15.65 -21.66 2.60
C GLN A 333 -16.98 -21.27 1.92
N ASP A 334 -17.04 -21.35 0.60
CA ASP A 334 -18.22 -21.05 -0.21
C ASP A 334 -19.00 -22.31 -0.64
N ARG A 335 -18.74 -23.44 0.04
CA ARG A 335 -19.30 -24.76 -0.29
C ARG A 335 -19.03 -25.21 -1.73
N THR A 336 -17.98 -24.69 -2.36
CA THR A 336 -17.56 -25.14 -3.70
C THR A 336 -17.17 -26.61 -3.70
N TYR A 337 -16.43 -27.04 -2.68
CA TYR A 337 -15.98 -28.41 -2.51
C TYR A 337 -16.28 -28.91 -1.08
N ALA A 338 -16.57 -30.20 -0.95
CA ALA A 338 -16.56 -30.89 0.34
C ALA A 338 -15.11 -31.04 0.83
N GLU A 339 -14.90 -31.12 2.15
CA GLU A 339 -13.56 -31.13 2.74
C GLU A 339 -12.66 -32.25 2.22
N ASN A 340 -13.19 -33.48 2.13
CA ASN A 340 -12.45 -34.63 1.59
C ASN A 340 -12.07 -34.42 0.13
N THR A 341 -13.00 -33.91 -0.69
CA THR A 341 -12.74 -33.58 -2.10
C THR A 341 -11.68 -32.49 -2.24
N ALA A 342 -11.77 -31.42 -1.45
CA ALA A 342 -10.77 -30.35 -1.46
C ALA A 342 -9.38 -30.86 -1.08
N ARG A 343 -9.28 -31.72 -0.06
CA ARG A 343 -8.01 -32.35 0.34
C ARG A 343 -7.44 -33.26 -0.75
N GLU A 344 -8.30 -34.09 -1.35
CA GLU A 344 -7.92 -34.97 -2.47
C GLU A 344 -7.40 -34.15 -3.66
N TYR A 345 -8.13 -33.10 -4.07
CA TYR A 345 -7.76 -32.25 -5.20
C TYR A 345 -6.44 -31.51 -4.94
N LEU A 346 -6.24 -30.97 -3.74
CA LEU A 346 -4.98 -30.32 -3.39
C LEU A 346 -3.80 -31.30 -3.40
N ASN A 347 -3.99 -32.54 -2.95
CA ASN A 347 -2.93 -33.57 -3.03
C ASN A 347 -2.65 -33.99 -4.48
N GLN A 348 -3.67 -34.11 -5.34
CA GLN A 348 -3.46 -34.39 -6.77
C GLN A 348 -2.70 -33.25 -7.45
N LEU A 349 -3.00 -31.99 -7.13
CA LEU A 349 -2.22 -30.86 -7.63
C LEU A 349 -0.75 -30.87 -7.14
N VAL A 350 -0.47 -31.49 -6.00
CA VAL A 350 0.91 -31.73 -5.53
C VAL A 350 1.59 -32.82 -6.34
N GLU A 351 0.89 -33.90 -6.66
CA GLU A 351 1.39 -34.96 -7.54
C GLU A 351 1.70 -34.44 -8.95
N LEU A 352 0.88 -33.51 -9.45
CA LEU A 352 1.07 -32.80 -10.72
C LEU A 352 2.15 -31.70 -10.66
N GLN A 353 2.81 -31.52 -9.52
CA GLN A 353 3.82 -30.48 -9.28
C GLN A 353 3.33 -29.04 -9.46
N VAL A 354 2.01 -28.82 -9.48
CA VAL A 354 1.40 -27.48 -9.51
C VAL A 354 1.50 -26.82 -8.13
N LEU A 355 1.34 -27.62 -7.07
CA LEU A 355 1.44 -27.17 -5.68
C LEU A 355 2.57 -27.89 -4.94
N GLU A 356 3.08 -27.26 -3.90
CA GLU A 356 3.96 -27.89 -2.92
C GLU A 356 3.25 -28.01 -1.57
N LYS A 357 3.28 -29.20 -0.97
CA LYS A 357 2.72 -29.42 0.36
C LYS A 357 3.76 -29.13 1.44
N GLN A 358 3.43 -28.23 2.36
CA GLN A 358 4.24 -27.91 3.54
C GLN A 358 3.47 -28.22 4.83
N THR A 359 4.18 -28.65 5.87
CA THR A 359 3.59 -28.94 7.19
C THR A 359 4.23 -28.09 8.26
N LEU A 360 3.44 -27.21 8.87
CA LEU A 360 3.88 -26.26 9.90
C LEU A 360 2.91 -26.30 11.08
N GLY A 361 3.42 -26.60 12.28
CA GLY A 361 2.60 -26.66 13.50
C GLY A 361 1.43 -27.64 13.41
N GLY A 362 1.62 -28.80 12.76
CA GLY A 362 0.57 -29.81 12.55
C GLY A 362 -0.45 -29.48 11.45
N ASN A 363 -0.40 -28.28 10.86
CA ASN A 363 -1.29 -27.87 9.77
C ASN A 363 -0.64 -28.09 8.41
N HIS A 364 -1.45 -28.45 7.40
CA HIS A 364 -1.00 -28.59 6.01
C HIS A 364 -1.32 -27.33 5.19
N TYR A 365 -0.32 -26.93 4.40
CA TYR A 365 -0.32 -25.78 3.51
C TYR A 365 0.03 -26.24 2.12
N TYR A 366 -0.55 -25.58 1.13
CA TYR A 366 -0.30 -25.87 -0.28
C TYR A 366 0.14 -24.58 -0.97
N LEU A 367 1.42 -24.52 -1.33
CA LEU A 367 2.07 -23.38 -1.97
C LEU A 367 1.96 -23.51 -3.49
N ASN A 368 1.37 -22.51 -4.15
CA ASN A 368 1.42 -22.36 -5.59
C ASN A 368 2.77 -21.75 -5.98
N ARG A 369 3.73 -22.61 -6.38
CA ARG A 369 5.12 -22.22 -6.63
C ARG A 369 5.25 -21.17 -7.72
N GLU A 370 4.49 -21.33 -8.80
CA GLU A 370 4.55 -20.42 -9.96
C GLU A 370 4.06 -19.03 -9.57
N LEU A 371 2.88 -18.95 -8.95
CA LEU A 371 2.36 -17.68 -8.45
C LEU A 371 3.29 -17.05 -7.41
N TYR A 372 3.83 -17.83 -6.49
CA TYR A 372 4.76 -17.35 -5.48
C TYR A 372 6.02 -16.76 -6.12
N SER A 373 6.64 -17.45 -7.09
CA SER A 373 7.82 -16.94 -7.82
C SER A 373 7.51 -15.61 -8.51
N ILE A 374 6.38 -15.52 -9.21
CA ILE A 374 5.98 -14.28 -9.88
C ILE A 374 5.80 -13.13 -8.89
N LEU A 375 5.36 -13.40 -7.67
CA LEU A 375 5.12 -12.38 -6.65
C LEU A 375 6.40 -11.91 -5.94
N GLU A 376 7.40 -12.78 -5.73
CA GLU A 376 8.67 -12.43 -5.07
C GLU A 376 9.63 -11.58 -5.93
N GLU A 377 9.60 -11.74 -7.25
CA GLU A 377 10.45 -10.99 -8.21
C GLU A 377 10.17 -9.47 -8.20
#